data_AF-R7QMW6-F1
#
_entry.id   AF-R7QMW6-F1
#
_cell.length_a   1.000
_cell.length_b   1.000
_cell.length_c   1.000
_cell.angle_alpha   90.00
_cell.angle_beta   90.00
_cell.angle_gamma   90.00
#
_symmetry.space_group_name_H-M   'P 1'
#
loop_
_entity.id
_entity.type
_entity.pdbx_description
1 polymer ?
#
loop_
_entity_poly.entity_id
_entity_poly.type
_entity_poly.pdbx_seq_one_letter_code
_entity_poly.pdbx_strand_id
1 'polypeptide(L)'
;MTSPATCPMGRTPSGAEFAVPRTADMFAALRSPAHWRPAELLTLFLSALSLLSLLLRPVLPPAFYIAVFAFWRLAYNLVLAVLLRRQSDAHALTRWLRARSPAAHALLNWACTGAVLPPYAWADAPPEFNAWLAFRALCTVILANDGLSYFVLCVACNRPFAAASVPTLAFCVPAGLALLALSFWTKAKAHHALGDFAWFWGDFFFTLDGDLVFDGVFELFPHPMYTVGYAGYYGAALITRSYTVLLVSLLAHLAQLAFLALVEEPHIRKIYASPPPAKAPREAPAAPPNSLAPDLSPHAAFLATAPQPARDDAHADNLWMRSCIARGSTRTQAYSSWQHIFLFSYLTNHALFLIAALCLPATAAREAGAYSWVQGWALGLAGLSLIAVAVVSMVSAWSVTGYFGFFYGDFFVAPETRELTYKGSFRYVTNPELTLGYLAYYGLAIVRQSWSLVWLALLCQGLHMLFISCVEEANTEREYKLVRKHTALETSFRSLPGISFLIPLVKRIGIRILHAVQQRIDIRFETVSRKVAVQKEKMKADIDKAGTKIWEQHVQRCALELKTRAESRFGVLDCDKVISLLEKRGVAVRPIGANAAVLNVETVSPSRREVY
;
A
#
# COMPACT_ATOMS: atom_id res chain seq x y z
N MET A 1 30.07 -26.62 -13.54
CA MET A 1 30.86 -25.91 -12.50
C MET A 1 30.15 -24.59 -12.23
N THR A 2 29.37 -24.52 -11.16
CA THR A 2 28.67 -23.30 -10.72
C THR A 2 29.69 -22.37 -10.08
N SER A 3 29.80 -21.13 -10.56
CA SER A 3 30.57 -20.04 -9.96
C SER A 3 30.33 -19.97 -8.44
N PRO A 4 31.35 -19.70 -7.60
CA PRO A 4 31.13 -19.48 -6.18
C PRO A 4 30.27 -18.21 -6.02
N ALA A 5 28.96 -18.42 -5.87
CA ALA A 5 28.03 -17.33 -5.68
C ALA A 5 28.49 -16.53 -4.44
N THR A 6 28.81 -15.26 -4.65
CA THR A 6 29.21 -14.32 -3.62
C THR A 6 28.16 -14.28 -2.50
N CYS A 7 28.58 -14.24 -1.23
CA CYS A 7 27.64 -14.01 -0.14
C CYS A 7 27.07 -12.60 -0.27
N PRO A 8 25.75 -12.42 -0.15
CA PRO A 8 25.15 -11.08 -0.18
C PRO A 8 25.70 -10.25 1.00
N MET A 9 26.03 -8.99 0.73
CA MET A 9 26.46 -8.05 1.77
C MET A 9 25.25 -7.43 2.45
N GLY A 10 25.30 -7.36 3.77
CA GLY A 10 24.28 -6.76 4.61
C GLY A 10 24.83 -5.57 5.37
N ARG A 11 23.96 -4.62 5.71
CA ARG A 11 24.29 -3.41 6.47
C ARG A 11 23.39 -3.30 7.69
N THR A 12 24.01 -3.16 8.86
CA THR A 12 23.32 -2.94 10.14
C THR A 12 22.71 -1.52 10.20
N PRO A 13 21.76 -1.24 11.11
CA PRO A 13 21.24 0.11 11.32
C PRO A 13 22.31 1.14 11.71
N SER A 14 23.43 0.70 12.28
CA SER A 14 24.61 1.54 12.56
C SER A 14 25.50 1.81 11.35
N GLY A 15 25.23 1.20 10.19
CA GLY A 15 26.02 1.34 8.97
C GLY A 15 27.17 0.34 8.82
N ALA A 16 27.39 -0.56 9.79
CA ALA A 16 28.41 -1.59 9.68
C ALA A 16 28.00 -2.67 8.67
N GLU A 17 28.91 -2.99 7.75
CA GLU A 17 28.73 -3.98 6.69
C GLU A 17 29.22 -5.35 7.16
N PHE A 18 28.53 -6.42 6.73
CA PHE A 18 28.91 -7.80 7.03
C PHE A 18 28.46 -8.74 5.91
N ALA A 19 29.20 -9.83 5.71
CA ALA A 19 28.78 -10.89 4.80
C ALA A 19 27.63 -11.67 5.45
N VAL A 20 26.47 -11.73 4.79
CA VAL A 20 25.28 -12.38 5.36
C VAL A 20 25.41 -13.90 5.18
N PRO A 21 25.44 -14.67 6.29
CA PRO A 21 25.46 -16.13 6.21
C PRO A 21 24.22 -16.66 5.50
N ARG A 22 24.41 -17.72 4.70
CA ARG A 22 23.29 -18.38 4.02
C ARG A 22 22.49 -19.23 4.98
N THR A 23 21.21 -19.34 4.69
CA THR A 23 20.28 -20.18 5.45
C THR A 23 19.57 -21.16 4.53
N ALA A 24 19.28 -22.35 5.04
CA ALA A 24 18.41 -23.31 4.37
C ALA A 24 16.96 -22.83 4.42
N ASP A 25 16.22 -22.95 3.31
CA ASP A 25 14.81 -22.59 3.27
C ASP A 25 13.99 -23.38 4.30
N MET A 26 12.85 -22.83 4.73
CA MET A 26 12.02 -23.45 5.79
C MET A 26 11.64 -24.89 5.46
N PHE A 27 11.32 -25.20 4.20
CA PHE A 27 10.91 -26.54 3.80
C PHE A 27 12.08 -27.51 3.74
N ALA A 28 13.28 -27.06 3.37
CA ALA A 28 14.50 -27.86 3.47
C ALA A 28 14.91 -28.11 4.91
N ALA A 29 14.81 -27.10 5.78
CA ALA A 29 15.09 -27.22 7.21
C ALA A 29 14.15 -28.24 7.89
N LEU A 30 12.85 -28.21 7.58
CA LEU A 30 11.89 -29.17 8.13
C LEU A 30 12.08 -30.60 7.58
N ARG A 31 12.52 -30.76 6.32
CA ARG A 31 12.74 -32.08 5.70
C ARG A 31 14.02 -32.78 6.14
N SER A 32 15.03 -32.03 6.57
CA SER A 32 16.35 -32.59 6.90
C SER A 32 16.58 -32.59 8.40
N PRO A 33 16.64 -33.77 9.06
CA PRO A 33 16.86 -33.89 10.50
C PRO A 33 18.14 -33.22 11.00
N ALA A 34 19.13 -33.02 10.13
CA ALA A 34 20.39 -32.34 10.47
C ALA A 34 20.17 -30.88 10.90
N HIS A 35 19.10 -30.23 10.43
CA HIS A 35 18.79 -28.84 10.77
C HIS A 35 17.81 -28.72 11.96
N TRP A 36 17.28 -29.83 12.49
CA TRP A 36 16.23 -29.78 13.50
C TRP A 36 16.72 -29.23 14.83
N ARG A 37 16.14 -28.12 15.26
CA ARG A 37 16.32 -27.51 16.58
C ARG A 37 14.95 -27.42 17.26
N PRO A 38 14.85 -26.83 18.47
CA PRO A 38 13.57 -26.79 19.19
C PRO A 38 12.42 -26.21 18.37
N ALA A 39 12.67 -25.22 17.51
CA ALA A 39 11.63 -24.64 16.65
C ALA A 39 11.10 -25.62 15.60
N GLU A 40 11.98 -26.32 14.87
CA GLU A 40 11.58 -27.32 13.88
C GLU A 40 10.88 -28.51 14.56
N LEU A 41 11.43 -29.01 15.67
CA LEU A 41 10.83 -30.12 16.43
C LEU A 41 9.44 -29.75 16.96
N LEU A 42 9.29 -28.55 17.55
CA LEU A 42 8.00 -28.05 18.02
C LEU A 42 7.02 -27.87 16.85
N THR A 43 7.49 -27.38 15.71
CA THR A 43 6.69 -27.24 14.50
C THR A 43 6.15 -28.59 14.04
N LEU A 44 7.01 -29.60 13.93
CA LEU A 44 6.65 -30.96 13.51
C LEU A 44 5.69 -31.61 14.51
N PHE A 45 5.95 -31.47 15.81
CA PHE A 45 5.08 -31.98 16.87
C PHE A 45 3.67 -31.37 16.81
N LEU A 46 3.57 -30.04 16.78
CA LEU A 46 2.29 -29.33 16.69
C LEU A 46 1.56 -29.64 15.38
N SER A 47 2.31 -29.79 14.29
CA SER A 47 1.76 -30.19 12.99
C SER A 47 1.16 -31.59 13.04
N ALA A 48 1.86 -32.54 13.66
CA ALA A 48 1.38 -33.90 13.86
C ALA A 48 0.11 -33.91 14.72
N LEU A 49 0.08 -33.15 15.83
CA LEU A 49 -1.12 -33.01 16.66
C LEU A 49 -2.31 -32.43 15.88
N SER A 50 -2.07 -31.38 15.07
CA SER A 50 -3.10 -30.77 14.23
C SER A 50 -3.66 -31.78 13.23
N LEU A 51 -2.82 -32.62 12.60
CA LEU A 51 -3.27 -33.67 11.69
C LEU A 51 -4.00 -34.79 12.42
N LEU A 52 -3.49 -35.26 13.57
CA LEU A 52 -4.11 -36.30 14.38
C LEU A 52 -5.49 -35.88 14.88
N SER A 53 -5.73 -34.58 15.10
CA SER A 53 -7.05 -34.05 15.46
C SER A 53 -8.14 -34.36 14.42
N LEU A 54 -7.79 -34.66 13.16
CA LEU A 54 -8.76 -35.09 12.14
C LEU A 54 -9.33 -36.49 12.42
N LEU A 55 -8.59 -37.37 13.11
CA LEU A 55 -9.10 -38.68 13.55
C LEU A 55 -10.20 -38.52 14.60
N LEU A 56 -10.17 -37.41 15.35
CA LEU A 56 -11.16 -37.05 16.37
C LEU A 56 -12.30 -36.17 15.82
N ARG A 57 -12.35 -35.94 14.50
CA ARG A 57 -13.39 -35.12 13.84
C ARG A 57 -14.84 -35.51 14.19
N PRO A 58 -15.22 -36.79 14.37
CA PRO A 58 -16.58 -37.14 14.78
C PRO A 58 -16.97 -36.60 16.15
N VAL A 59 -15.98 -36.32 17.01
CA VAL A 59 -16.17 -35.88 18.41
C VAL A 59 -15.90 -34.38 18.56
N LEU A 60 -14.94 -33.84 17.81
CA LEU A 60 -14.55 -32.43 17.88
C LEU A 60 -15.47 -31.54 17.04
N PRO A 61 -16.08 -30.48 17.62
CA PRO A 61 -16.94 -29.59 16.87
C PRO A 61 -16.14 -28.71 15.89
N PRO A 62 -16.74 -28.20 14.80
CA PRO A 62 -16.08 -27.26 13.89
C PRO A 62 -15.48 -26.03 14.59
N ALA A 63 -16.10 -25.59 15.70
CA ALA A 63 -15.61 -24.50 16.53
C ALA A 63 -14.19 -24.74 17.09
N PHE A 64 -13.81 -25.99 17.38
CA PHE A 64 -12.45 -26.34 17.80
C PHE A 64 -11.43 -25.98 16.73
N TYR A 65 -11.66 -26.44 15.49
CA TYR A 65 -10.74 -26.17 14.37
C TYR A 65 -10.68 -24.68 14.03
N ILE A 66 -11.81 -23.96 14.14
CA ILE A 66 -11.86 -22.50 13.97
C ILE A 66 -11.00 -21.83 15.05
N ALA A 67 -11.12 -22.25 16.32
CA ALA A 67 -10.35 -21.69 17.42
C ALA A 67 -8.84 -21.94 17.26
N VAL A 68 -8.44 -23.14 16.85
CA VAL A 68 -7.04 -23.48 16.58
C VAL A 68 -6.48 -22.62 15.44
N PHE A 69 -7.21 -22.50 14.32
CA PHE A 69 -6.78 -21.64 13.23
C PHE A 69 -6.74 -20.17 13.64
N ALA A 70 -7.76 -19.68 14.36
CA ALA A 70 -7.80 -18.30 14.85
C ALA A 70 -6.62 -17.99 15.79
N PHE A 71 -6.22 -18.93 16.64
CA PHE A 71 -5.05 -18.79 17.49
C PHE A 71 -3.78 -18.57 16.67
N TRP A 72 -3.51 -19.43 15.68
CA TRP A 72 -2.32 -19.29 14.82
C TRP A 72 -2.39 -18.05 13.94
N ARG A 73 -3.57 -17.69 13.47
CA ARG A 73 -3.81 -16.47 12.70
C ARG A 73 -3.51 -15.22 13.52
N LEU A 74 -3.93 -15.17 14.78
CA LEU A 74 -3.59 -14.09 15.70
C LEU A 74 -2.10 -14.10 16.05
N ALA A 75 -1.48 -15.27 16.22
CA ALA A 75 -0.03 -15.36 16.41
C ALA A 75 0.73 -14.77 15.21
N TYR A 76 0.30 -15.10 13.99
CA TYR A 76 0.87 -14.53 12.78
C TYR A 76 0.62 -13.00 12.72
N ASN A 77 -0.63 -12.55 12.65
CA ASN A 77 -0.90 -11.16 12.30
C ASN A 77 -0.84 -10.18 13.49
N LEU A 78 -1.02 -10.62 14.73
CA LEU A 78 -0.98 -9.74 15.91
C LEU A 78 0.35 -9.87 16.68
N VAL A 79 0.79 -11.09 17.01
CA VAL A 79 2.02 -11.26 17.80
C VAL A 79 3.24 -10.83 16.98
N LEU A 80 3.38 -11.31 15.74
CA LEU A 80 4.51 -10.85 14.90
C LEU A 80 4.41 -9.36 14.61
N ALA A 81 3.21 -8.80 14.41
CA ALA A 81 3.03 -7.36 14.24
C ALA A 81 3.59 -6.56 15.42
N VAL A 82 3.27 -6.95 16.65
CA VAL A 82 3.77 -6.28 17.86
C VAL A 82 5.29 -6.39 17.97
N LEU A 83 5.85 -7.59 17.71
CA LEU A 83 7.29 -7.82 17.76
C LEU A 83 8.04 -7.00 16.71
N LEU A 84 7.62 -7.09 15.46
CA LEU A 84 8.20 -6.36 14.33
C LEU A 84 8.04 -4.86 14.49
N ARG A 85 6.89 -4.37 14.97
CA ARG A 85 6.72 -2.94 15.24
C ARG A 85 7.68 -2.43 16.31
N ARG A 86 7.85 -3.16 17.41
CA ARG A 86 8.83 -2.83 18.47
C ARG A 86 10.27 -2.96 17.98
N GLN A 87 10.56 -3.90 17.09
CA GLN A 87 11.86 -4.04 16.46
C GLN A 87 12.15 -2.85 15.53
N SER A 88 11.22 -2.49 14.66
CA SER A 88 11.32 -1.35 13.74
C SER A 88 11.54 -0.03 14.49
N ASP A 89 10.77 0.23 15.55
CA ASP A 89 10.79 1.53 16.24
C ASP A 89 11.91 1.64 17.28
N ALA A 90 12.25 0.55 17.97
CA ALA A 90 13.11 0.59 19.16
C ALA A 90 14.15 -0.54 19.23
N HIS A 91 14.40 -1.26 18.13
CA HIS A 91 15.33 -2.38 18.03
C HIS A 91 15.16 -3.39 19.19
N ALA A 92 13.90 -3.63 19.59
CA ALA A 92 13.58 -4.30 20.85
C ALA A 92 14.11 -5.74 20.92
N LEU A 93 14.06 -6.50 19.83
CA LEU A 93 14.56 -7.87 19.78
C LEU A 93 16.10 -7.90 19.81
N THR A 94 16.74 -6.98 19.08
CA THR A 94 18.20 -6.82 19.11
C THR A 94 18.69 -6.42 20.50
N ARG A 95 18.01 -5.47 21.17
CA ARG A 95 18.34 -5.06 22.54
C ARG A 95 18.07 -6.17 23.56
N TRP A 96 16.94 -6.87 23.41
CA TRP A 96 16.62 -8.04 24.24
C TRP A 96 17.73 -9.09 24.16
N LEU A 97 18.21 -9.38 22.95
CA LEU A 97 19.30 -10.34 22.72
C LEU A 97 20.60 -9.87 23.38
N ARG A 98 21.01 -8.61 23.16
CA ARG A 98 22.24 -8.04 23.76
C ARG A 98 22.25 -8.07 25.29
N ALA A 99 21.08 -7.99 25.91
CA ALA A 99 20.95 -7.98 27.37
C ALA A 99 20.93 -9.39 27.99
N ARG A 100 21.14 -10.46 27.22
CA ARG A 100 21.16 -11.85 27.72
C ARG A 100 22.52 -12.21 28.31
N SER A 101 22.53 -13.19 29.21
CA SER A 101 23.77 -13.75 29.75
C SER A 101 24.51 -14.60 28.71
N PRO A 102 25.82 -14.87 28.87
CA PRO A 102 26.57 -15.75 27.98
C PRO A 102 25.95 -17.16 27.83
N ALA A 103 25.43 -17.72 28.93
CA ALA A 103 24.72 -19.00 28.91
C ALA A 103 23.44 -18.94 28.05
N ALA A 104 22.69 -17.84 28.13
CA ALA A 104 21.51 -17.63 27.30
C ALA A 104 21.89 -17.41 25.82
N HIS A 105 23.00 -16.75 25.53
CA HIS A 105 23.54 -16.67 24.16
C HIS A 105 23.93 -18.05 23.62
N ALA A 106 24.60 -18.88 24.41
CA ALA A 106 24.95 -20.25 24.02
C ALA A 106 23.70 -21.10 23.74
N LEU A 107 22.66 -20.97 24.58
CA LEU A 107 21.39 -21.64 24.38
C LEU A 107 20.69 -21.18 23.09
N LEU A 108 20.62 -19.86 22.85
CA LEU A 108 20.01 -19.30 21.64
C LEU A 108 20.78 -19.66 20.38
N ASN A 109 22.12 -19.67 20.44
CA ASN A 109 22.98 -20.17 19.38
C ASN A 109 22.62 -21.62 19.04
N TRP A 110 22.61 -22.51 20.03
CA TRP A 110 22.20 -23.89 19.82
C TRP A 110 20.76 -24.02 19.29
N ALA A 111 19.83 -23.21 19.78
CA ALA A 111 18.41 -23.33 19.46
C ALA A 111 18.01 -22.76 18.09
N CYS A 112 18.71 -21.74 17.57
CA CYS A 112 18.22 -20.96 16.41
C CYS A 112 19.09 -21.09 15.15
N THR A 113 20.24 -21.76 15.23
CA THR A 113 21.23 -21.77 14.13
C THR A 113 21.25 -23.05 13.31
N GLY A 114 20.35 -24.00 13.60
CA GLY A 114 20.31 -25.29 12.90
C GLY A 114 20.16 -25.17 11.39
N ALA A 115 19.46 -24.15 10.91
CA ALA A 115 19.25 -23.88 9.48
C ALA A 115 20.31 -22.94 8.86
N VAL A 116 21.35 -22.52 9.59
CA VAL A 116 22.41 -21.66 9.07
C VAL A 116 23.52 -22.51 8.46
N LEU A 117 23.91 -22.19 7.23
CA LEU A 117 24.94 -22.92 6.48
C LEU A 117 26.35 -22.36 6.80
N PRO A 118 27.39 -23.21 6.89
CA PRO A 118 28.77 -22.75 7.06
C PRO A 118 29.27 -21.90 5.88
N PRO A 119 30.21 -20.95 6.09
CA PRO A 119 30.83 -20.59 7.37
C PRO A 119 29.95 -19.61 8.18
N TYR A 120 29.70 -19.93 9.45
CA TYR A 120 29.00 -19.06 10.39
C TYR A 120 29.49 -19.29 11.82
N ALA A 121 29.76 -18.20 12.54
CA ALA A 121 30.07 -18.21 13.96
C ALA A 121 29.26 -17.13 14.68
N TRP A 122 28.58 -17.51 15.77
CA TRP A 122 27.69 -16.62 16.51
C TRP A 122 28.38 -15.36 17.04
N ALA A 123 29.65 -15.49 17.47
CA ALA A 123 30.43 -14.39 18.03
C ALA A 123 30.85 -13.35 16.97
N ASP A 124 31.01 -13.79 15.72
CA ASP A 124 31.49 -12.93 14.62
C ASP A 124 30.32 -12.22 13.92
N ALA A 125 29.11 -12.75 14.06
CA ALA A 125 27.91 -12.20 13.43
C ALA A 125 27.35 -11.01 14.23
N PRO A 126 26.82 -9.98 13.54
CA PRO A 126 26.20 -8.85 14.22
C PRO A 126 24.97 -9.28 15.01
N PRO A 127 24.69 -8.65 16.17
CA PRO A 127 23.56 -9.00 17.02
C PRO A 127 22.21 -8.82 16.32
N GLU A 128 22.12 -7.95 15.30
CA GLU A 128 20.95 -7.81 14.43
C GLU A 128 20.65 -9.11 13.67
N PHE A 129 21.68 -9.74 13.10
CA PHE A 129 21.54 -11.02 12.40
C PHE A 129 21.16 -12.15 13.37
N ASN A 130 21.84 -12.24 14.51
CA ASN A 130 21.53 -13.26 15.53
C ASN A 130 20.13 -13.09 16.11
N ALA A 131 19.65 -11.86 16.27
CA ALA A 131 18.28 -11.58 16.70
C ALA A 131 17.26 -11.94 15.62
N TRP A 132 17.58 -11.71 14.35
CA TRP A 132 16.77 -12.16 13.23
C TRP A 132 16.68 -13.69 13.17
N LEU A 133 17.75 -14.44 13.43
CA LEU A 133 17.70 -15.91 13.50
C LEU A 133 16.75 -16.41 14.61
N ALA A 134 16.79 -15.80 15.80
CA ALA A 134 15.87 -16.13 16.88
C ALA A 134 14.41 -15.79 16.52
N PHE A 135 14.19 -14.66 15.87
CA PHE A 135 12.86 -14.28 15.36
C PHE A 135 12.37 -15.24 14.27
N ARG A 136 13.24 -15.62 13.34
CA ARG A 136 12.95 -16.60 12.29
C ARG A 136 12.55 -17.94 12.87
N ALA A 137 13.23 -18.43 13.90
CA ALA A 137 12.85 -19.67 14.58
C ALA A 137 11.41 -19.61 15.14
N LEU A 138 11.00 -18.47 15.70
CA LEU A 138 9.61 -18.24 16.10
C LEU A 138 8.66 -18.23 14.90
N CYS A 139 9.04 -17.57 13.80
CA CYS A 139 8.25 -17.54 12.57
C CYS A 139 8.06 -18.94 11.98
N THR A 140 9.08 -19.81 11.99
CA THR A 140 8.96 -21.21 11.54
C THR A 140 7.81 -21.92 12.25
N VAL A 141 7.70 -21.78 13.58
CA VAL A 141 6.61 -22.36 14.36
C VAL A 141 5.26 -21.76 13.97
N ILE A 142 5.16 -20.43 13.91
CA ILE A 142 3.88 -19.76 13.69
C ILE A 142 3.36 -19.97 12.26
N LEU A 143 4.18 -19.72 11.24
CA LEU A 143 3.75 -19.75 9.84
C LEU A 143 3.38 -21.17 9.38
N ALA A 144 4.17 -22.17 9.77
CA ALA A 144 3.87 -23.55 9.39
C ALA A 144 2.57 -24.05 10.03
N ASN A 145 2.35 -23.75 11.31
CA ASN A 145 1.13 -24.16 12.01
C ASN A 145 -0.09 -23.33 11.60
N ASP A 146 0.05 -22.05 11.24
CA ASP A 146 -1.04 -21.24 10.63
C ASP A 146 -1.52 -21.87 9.31
N GLY A 147 -0.59 -22.16 8.39
CA GLY A 147 -0.93 -22.78 7.11
C GLY A 147 -1.56 -24.17 7.27
N LEU A 148 -1.01 -25.00 8.16
CA LEU A 148 -1.52 -26.35 8.38
C LEU A 148 -2.86 -26.37 9.12
N SER A 149 -3.04 -25.52 10.14
CA SER A 149 -4.31 -25.45 10.86
C SER A 149 -5.45 -24.95 9.96
N TYR A 150 -5.15 -24.05 9.01
CA TYR A 150 -6.11 -23.68 7.95
C TYR A 150 -6.49 -24.87 7.07
N PHE A 151 -5.51 -25.65 6.62
CA PHE A 151 -5.77 -26.86 5.84
C PHE A 151 -6.62 -27.87 6.61
N VAL A 152 -6.28 -28.14 7.88
CA VAL A 152 -7.04 -29.04 8.76
C VAL A 152 -8.47 -28.53 8.97
N LEU A 153 -8.66 -27.22 9.17
CA LEU A 153 -9.98 -26.59 9.24
C LEU A 153 -10.78 -26.79 7.95
N CYS A 154 -10.15 -26.63 6.78
CA CYS A 154 -10.79 -26.87 5.49
C CYS A 154 -11.26 -28.32 5.36
N VAL A 155 -10.43 -29.30 5.75
CA VAL A 155 -10.80 -30.73 5.74
C VAL A 155 -11.93 -31.00 6.74
N ALA A 156 -11.85 -30.45 7.96
CA ALA A 156 -12.86 -30.63 9.00
C ALA A 156 -14.22 -29.99 8.62
N CYS A 157 -14.19 -28.87 7.92
CA CYS A 157 -15.37 -28.17 7.40
C CYS A 157 -15.79 -28.62 6.00
N ASN A 158 -15.05 -29.54 5.38
CA ASN A 158 -15.39 -30.08 4.08
C ASN A 158 -16.68 -30.89 4.22
N ARG A 159 -17.72 -30.50 3.48
CA ARG A 159 -18.98 -31.23 3.37
C ARG A 159 -19.08 -31.83 1.98
N PRO A 160 -18.20 -32.79 1.63
CA PRO A 160 -18.21 -33.34 0.29
C PRO A 160 -19.57 -34.05 0.09
N PHE A 161 -20.33 -33.57 -0.90
CA PHE A 161 -21.51 -34.24 -1.48
C PHE A 161 -22.85 -34.21 -0.72
N ALA A 162 -23.04 -33.35 0.28
CA ALA A 162 -24.39 -33.07 0.75
C ALA A 162 -25.09 -32.08 -0.22
N ALA A 163 -26.08 -32.56 -0.99
CA ALA A 163 -27.07 -31.77 -1.73
C ALA A 163 -26.59 -30.85 -2.89
N ALA A 164 -25.35 -30.98 -3.39
CA ALA A 164 -24.86 -30.15 -4.50
C ALA A 164 -25.12 -30.79 -5.87
N SER A 165 -25.64 -30.01 -6.83
CA SER A 165 -25.83 -30.47 -8.20
C SER A 165 -24.49 -30.73 -8.91
N VAL A 166 -24.46 -31.69 -9.84
CA VAL A 166 -23.27 -32.03 -10.64
C VAL A 166 -22.69 -30.79 -11.36
N PRO A 167 -23.48 -29.92 -12.00
CA PRO A 167 -22.96 -28.68 -12.59
C PRO A 167 -22.26 -27.77 -11.59
N THR A 168 -22.79 -27.64 -10.37
CA THR A 168 -22.16 -26.81 -9.34
C THR A 168 -20.81 -27.35 -8.92
N LEU A 169 -20.68 -28.69 -8.80
CA LEU A 169 -19.40 -29.34 -8.50
C LEU A 169 -18.41 -29.20 -9.67
N ALA A 170 -18.88 -29.36 -10.90
CA ALA A 170 -18.10 -29.20 -12.12
C ALA A 170 -17.56 -27.78 -12.31
N PHE A 171 -18.17 -26.77 -11.69
CA PHE A 171 -17.62 -25.42 -11.61
C PHE A 171 -16.71 -25.20 -10.39
N CYS A 172 -17.22 -25.49 -9.19
CA CYS A 172 -16.54 -25.10 -7.94
C CYS A 172 -15.19 -25.79 -7.76
N VAL A 173 -15.09 -27.07 -8.12
CA VAL A 173 -13.84 -27.83 -7.93
C VAL A 173 -12.76 -27.34 -8.90
N PRO A 174 -12.97 -27.26 -10.23
CA PRO A 174 -11.95 -26.73 -11.14
C PRO A 174 -11.60 -25.27 -10.86
N ALA A 175 -12.59 -24.41 -10.60
CA ALA A 175 -12.33 -23.00 -10.27
C ALA A 175 -11.52 -22.88 -8.97
N GLY A 176 -11.87 -23.65 -7.94
CA GLY A 176 -11.13 -23.65 -6.69
C GLY A 176 -9.70 -24.20 -6.82
N LEU A 177 -9.51 -25.25 -7.61
CA LEU A 177 -8.18 -25.78 -7.93
C LEU A 177 -7.33 -24.78 -8.73
N ALA A 178 -7.93 -24.07 -9.68
CA ALA A 178 -7.25 -23.02 -10.44
C ALA A 178 -6.78 -21.87 -9.52
N LEU A 179 -7.61 -21.44 -8.56
CA LEU A 179 -7.23 -20.42 -7.58
C LEU A 179 -6.13 -20.89 -6.62
N LEU A 180 -6.16 -22.17 -6.19
CA LEU A 180 -5.07 -22.77 -5.41
C LEU A 180 -3.77 -22.80 -6.20
N ALA A 181 -3.82 -23.24 -7.46
CA ALA A 181 -2.66 -23.28 -8.35
C ALA A 181 -2.07 -21.88 -8.58
N LEU A 182 -2.93 -20.87 -8.82
CA LEU A 182 -2.51 -19.48 -8.98
C LEU A 182 -1.85 -18.93 -7.71
N SER A 183 -2.43 -19.21 -6.54
CA SER A 183 -1.86 -18.82 -5.25
C SER A 183 -0.50 -19.45 -4.99
N PHE A 184 -0.36 -20.75 -5.25
CA PHE A 184 0.90 -21.46 -5.10
C PHE A 184 1.97 -20.93 -6.05
N TRP A 185 1.63 -20.76 -7.33
CA TRP A 185 2.54 -20.19 -8.33
C TRP A 185 3.02 -18.79 -7.93
N THR A 186 2.10 -17.92 -7.53
CA THR A 186 2.40 -16.54 -7.07
C THR A 186 3.35 -16.56 -5.86
N LYS A 187 3.07 -17.39 -4.85
CA LYS A 187 3.91 -17.50 -3.64
C LYS A 187 5.28 -18.10 -3.94
N ALA A 188 5.36 -19.12 -4.80
CA ALA A 188 6.63 -19.73 -5.19
C ALA A 188 7.51 -18.73 -5.95
N LYS A 189 6.93 -17.95 -6.87
CA LYS A 189 7.65 -16.89 -7.59
C LYS A 189 8.08 -15.75 -6.67
N ALA A 190 7.21 -15.33 -5.74
CA ALA A 190 7.57 -14.31 -4.76
C ALA A 190 8.71 -14.78 -3.84
N HIS A 191 8.65 -16.02 -3.34
CA HIS A 191 9.71 -16.61 -2.53
C HIS A 191 11.04 -16.70 -3.29
N HIS A 192 11.02 -17.10 -4.56
CA HIS A 192 12.22 -17.18 -5.38
C HIS A 192 12.87 -15.80 -5.61
N ALA A 193 12.07 -14.74 -5.78
CA ALA A 193 12.58 -13.39 -5.99
C ALA A 193 13.08 -12.73 -4.69
N LEU A 194 12.38 -12.93 -3.57
CA LEU A 194 12.70 -12.31 -2.27
C LEU A 194 13.77 -13.05 -1.48
N GLY A 195 13.84 -14.38 -1.61
CA GLY A 195 14.64 -15.25 -0.76
C GLY A 195 14.17 -15.30 0.70
N ASP A 196 14.84 -16.14 1.50
CA ASP A 196 14.52 -16.35 2.92
C ASP A 196 14.56 -15.07 3.75
N PHE A 197 15.49 -14.17 3.42
CA PHE A 197 15.70 -12.94 4.17
C PHE A 197 14.43 -12.08 4.21
N ALA A 198 13.86 -11.75 3.05
CA ALA A 198 12.65 -10.94 2.98
C ALA A 198 11.38 -11.75 3.31
N TRP A 199 11.36 -13.06 3.08
CA TRP A 199 10.24 -13.92 3.49
C TRP A 199 10.01 -13.92 5.02
N PHE A 200 11.09 -13.78 5.80
CA PHE A 200 11.05 -13.69 7.27
C PHE A 200 11.29 -12.27 7.80
N TRP A 201 10.91 -11.22 7.06
CA TRP A 201 11.00 -9.81 7.50
C TRP A 201 12.39 -9.40 8.02
N GLY A 202 13.45 -9.89 7.39
CA GLY A 202 14.83 -9.61 7.81
C GLY A 202 15.21 -8.12 7.73
N ASP A 203 14.54 -7.38 6.87
CA ASP A 203 14.66 -5.92 6.69
C ASP A 203 14.34 -5.12 7.97
N PHE A 204 13.57 -5.71 8.90
CA PHE A 204 13.37 -5.15 10.24
C PHE A 204 14.62 -5.17 11.14
N PHE A 205 15.65 -5.94 10.78
CA PHE A 205 16.86 -6.11 11.57
C PHE A 205 18.08 -5.47 10.92
N PHE A 206 18.28 -5.69 9.61
CA PHE A 206 19.39 -5.17 8.83
C PHE A 206 18.97 -5.09 7.35
N THR A 207 19.67 -4.32 6.50
CA THR A 207 19.36 -4.22 5.06
C THR A 207 20.33 -5.05 4.23
N LEU A 208 19.91 -5.57 3.07
CA LEU A 208 20.81 -6.18 2.09
C LEU A 208 21.19 -5.18 1.00
N ASP A 209 22.45 -5.22 0.56
CA ASP A 209 22.92 -4.48 -0.60
C ASP A 209 22.51 -5.25 -1.88
N GLY A 210 21.34 -4.93 -2.40
CA GLY A 210 20.83 -5.46 -3.65
C GLY A 210 19.72 -4.55 -4.18
N ASP A 211 19.75 -4.24 -5.48
CA ASP A 211 18.62 -3.54 -6.11
C ASP A 211 17.40 -4.48 -6.03
N LEU A 212 16.22 -3.97 -5.63
CA LEU A 212 14.98 -4.76 -5.71
C LEU A 212 14.77 -5.11 -7.19
N VAL A 213 15.00 -6.37 -7.54
CA VAL A 213 14.77 -6.87 -8.87
C VAL A 213 13.25 -7.02 -9.03
N PHE A 214 12.60 -5.98 -9.56
CA PHE A 214 11.21 -6.04 -9.99
C PHE A 214 11.13 -6.88 -11.26
N ASP A 215 11.10 -8.20 -11.09
CA ASP A 215 10.98 -9.16 -12.19
C ASP A 215 9.82 -10.13 -11.92
N GLY A 216 9.04 -10.42 -12.97
CA GLY A 216 7.91 -11.35 -12.95
C GLY A 216 6.72 -10.89 -12.11
N VAL A 217 6.41 -11.61 -11.02
CA VAL A 217 5.15 -11.44 -10.26
C VAL A 217 5.03 -10.08 -9.58
N PHE A 218 6.16 -9.46 -9.24
CA PHE A 218 6.22 -8.14 -8.61
C PHE A 218 5.98 -6.98 -9.59
N GLU A 219 6.07 -7.22 -10.90
CA GLU A 219 5.67 -6.24 -11.92
C GLU A 219 4.14 -6.08 -11.99
N LEU A 220 3.43 -7.21 -11.79
CA LEU A 220 1.97 -7.26 -11.86
C LEU A 220 1.33 -6.86 -10.53
N PHE A 221 1.94 -7.24 -9.41
CA PHE A 221 1.38 -7.02 -8.09
C PHE A 221 2.47 -6.52 -7.13
N PRO A 222 2.30 -5.33 -6.50
CA PRO A 222 3.28 -4.82 -5.53
C PRO A 222 3.47 -5.73 -4.31
N HIS A 223 2.39 -6.38 -3.86
CA HIS A 223 2.39 -7.29 -2.70
C HIS A 223 1.80 -8.66 -3.05
N PRO A 224 2.45 -9.43 -3.94
CA PRO A 224 1.88 -10.64 -4.53
C PRO A 224 1.56 -11.70 -3.47
N MET A 225 2.33 -11.76 -2.37
CA MET A 225 2.08 -12.69 -1.26
C MET A 225 0.78 -12.42 -0.50
N TYR A 226 0.37 -11.14 -0.45
CA TYR A 226 -0.77 -10.66 0.33
C TYR A 226 -2.00 -10.37 -0.51
N THR A 227 -1.87 -10.26 -1.83
CA THR A 227 -2.99 -10.08 -2.76
C THR A 227 -3.34 -11.39 -3.45
N VAL A 228 -2.76 -11.67 -4.62
CA VAL A 228 -3.05 -12.87 -5.43
C VAL A 228 -2.65 -14.15 -4.70
N GLY A 229 -1.65 -14.09 -3.82
CA GLY A 229 -1.26 -15.18 -2.94
C GLY A 229 -2.39 -15.67 -2.02
N TYR A 230 -3.42 -14.86 -1.74
CA TYR A 230 -4.59 -15.27 -0.95
C TYR A 230 -5.71 -15.91 -1.78
N ALA A 231 -5.59 -15.95 -3.13
CA ALA A 231 -6.55 -16.63 -4.00
C ALA A 231 -6.84 -18.08 -3.56
N GLY A 232 -5.83 -18.76 -3.03
CA GLY A 232 -5.94 -20.15 -2.57
C GLY A 232 -6.88 -20.34 -1.38
N TYR A 233 -7.07 -19.32 -0.55
CA TYR A 233 -8.04 -19.38 0.55
C TYR A 233 -9.48 -19.42 0.01
N TYR A 234 -9.77 -18.57 -0.98
CA TYR A 234 -11.04 -18.58 -1.69
C TYR A 234 -11.22 -19.85 -2.53
N GLY A 235 -10.14 -20.36 -3.12
CA GLY A 235 -10.14 -21.65 -3.81
C GLY A 235 -10.49 -22.81 -2.87
N ALA A 236 -9.92 -22.84 -1.67
CA ALA A 236 -10.29 -23.81 -0.65
C ALA A 236 -11.75 -23.67 -0.20
N ALA A 237 -12.28 -22.45 -0.09
CA ALA A 237 -13.70 -22.22 0.20
C ALA A 237 -14.63 -22.77 -0.89
N LEU A 238 -14.25 -22.63 -2.17
CA LEU A 238 -14.98 -23.21 -3.31
C LEU A 238 -14.94 -24.74 -3.30
N ILE A 239 -13.76 -25.34 -3.08
CA ILE A 239 -13.60 -26.80 -3.04
C ILE A 239 -14.38 -27.40 -1.88
N THR A 240 -14.28 -26.80 -0.69
CA THR A 240 -14.96 -27.29 0.53
C THR A 240 -16.45 -26.95 0.55
N ARG A 241 -16.89 -26.03 -0.33
CA ARG A 241 -18.26 -25.49 -0.39
C ARG A 241 -18.78 -25.04 0.98
N SER A 242 -17.93 -24.36 1.74
CA SER A 242 -18.22 -24.00 3.13
C SER A 242 -18.21 -22.50 3.34
N TYR A 243 -19.34 -21.94 3.75
CA TYR A 243 -19.43 -20.54 4.19
C TYR A 243 -18.56 -20.27 5.41
N THR A 244 -18.37 -21.27 6.29
CA THR A 244 -17.42 -21.16 7.40
C THR A 244 -16.01 -20.95 6.86
N VAL A 245 -15.56 -21.77 5.92
CA VAL A 245 -14.23 -21.64 5.29
C VAL A 245 -14.11 -20.30 4.54
N LEU A 246 -15.17 -19.87 3.85
CA LEU A 246 -15.19 -18.56 3.19
C LEU A 246 -15.05 -17.41 4.20
N LEU A 247 -15.80 -17.43 5.29
CA LEU A 247 -15.77 -16.37 6.30
C LEU A 247 -14.41 -16.30 7.00
N VAL A 248 -13.85 -17.44 7.44
CA VAL A 248 -12.52 -17.44 8.05
C VAL A 248 -11.43 -17.04 7.04
N SER A 249 -11.60 -17.35 5.76
CA SER A 249 -10.70 -16.88 4.69
C SER A 249 -10.71 -15.37 4.55
N LEU A 250 -11.90 -14.76 4.52
CA LEU A 250 -12.06 -13.31 4.43
C LEU A 250 -11.44 -12.62 5.64
N LEU A 251 -11.69 -13.14 6.85
CA LEU A 251 -11.10 -12.62 8.09
C LEU A 251 -9.58 -12.77 8.12
N ALA A 252 -9.05 -13.92 7.68
CA ALA A 252 -7.62 -14.18 7.59
C ALA A 252 -6.93 -13.23 6.59
N HIS A 253 -7.54 -13.01 5.44
CA HIS A 253 -7.03 -12.07 4.43
C HIS A 253 -7.10 -10.63 4.93
N LEU A 254 -8.20 -10.21 5.57
CA LEU A 254 -8.30 -8.89 6.18
C LEU A 254 -7.23 -8.67 7.26
N ALA A 255 -6.98 -9.68 8.10
CA ALA A 255 -5.91 -9.63 9.10
C ALA A 255 -4.53 -9.47 8.45
N GLN A 256 -4.29 -10.13 7.30
CA GLN A 256 -3.06 -9.96 6.55
C GLN A 256 -2.91 -8.57 5.94
N LEU A 257 -3.98 -8.03 5.34
CA LEU A 257 -3.97 -6.69 4.77
C LEU A 257 -3.79 -5.63 5.87
N ALA A 258 -4.38 -5.84 7.05
CA ALA A 258 -4.14 -5.00 8.21
C ALA A 258 -2.68 -5.08 8.69
N PHE A 259 -2.08 -6.27 8.73
CA PHE A 259 -0.65 -6.44 9.03
C PHE A 259 0.23 -5.67 8.03
N LEU A 260 -0.05 -5.82 6.73
CA LEU A 260 0.64 -5.09 5.66
C LEU A 260 0.54 -3.57 5.87
N ALA A 261 -0.67 -3.03 5.98
CA ALA A 261 -0.92 -1.59 6.05
C ALA A 261 -0.42 -0.94 7.34
N LEU A 262 -0.47 -1.65 8.48
CA LEU A 262 -0.19 -1.08 9.80
C LEU A 262 1.26 -1.31 10.29
N VAL A 263 1.96 -2.31 9.74
CA VAL A 263 3.29 -2.72 10.20
C VAL A 263 4.31 -2.72 9.07
N GLU A 264 4.07 -3.49 8.02
CA GLU A 264 5.07 -3.73 6.97
C GLU A 264 5.27 -2.52 6.08
N GLU A 265 4.22 -1.95 5.49
CA GLU A 265 4.32 -0.75 4.65
C GLU A 265 4.96 0.45 5.38
N PRO A 266 4.55 0.79 6.62
CA PRO A 266 5.22 1.85 7.38
C PRO A 266 6.71 1.58 7.63
N HIS A 267 7.11 0.31 7.76
CA HIS A 267 8.51 -0.06 7.91
C HIS A 267 9.27 0.06 6.59
N ILE A 268 8.77 -0.55 5.51
CA ILE A 268 9.35 -0.45 4.15
C ILE A 268 9.61 1.01 3.79
N ARG A 269 8.62 1.88 4.00
CA ARG A 269 8.77 3.33 3.75
C ARG A 269 9.87 3.96 4.61
N LYS A 270 10.01 3.54 5.86
CA LYS A 270 11.06 4.07 6.76
C LYS A 270 12.47 3.74 6.25
N ILE A 271 12.69 2.55 5.70
CA ILE A 271 14.03 2.08 5.30
C ILE A 271 14.34 2.30 3.82
N TYR A 272 13.34 2.31 2.93
CA TYR A 272 13.54 2.41 1.48
C TYR A 272 13.10 3.75 0.86
N ALA A 273 12.37 4.64 1.58
CA ALA A 273 11.95 5.93 1.01
C ALA A 273 12.98 7.06 1.18
N SER A 274 14.16 6.80 1.75
CA SER A 274 15.29 7.73 1.72
C SER A 274 16.12 7.45 0.46
N PRO A 275 16.51 8.48 -0.32
CA PRO A 275 17.25 8.25 -1.56
C PRO A 275 18.53 7.48 -1.25
N PRO A 276 18.88 6.45 -2.05
CA PRO A 276 20.22 5.88 -2.01
C PRO A 276 21.23 7.03 -2.15
N PRO A 277 22.36 7.03 -1.41
CA PRO A 277 23.44 7.96 -1.71
C PRO A 277 23.77 7.82 -3.20
N ALA A 278 23.75 8.95 -3.90
CA ALA A 278 23.81 8.99 -5.36
C ALA A 278 24.96 8.11 -5.88
N LYS A 279 24.62 6.98 -6.50
CA LYS A 279 25.54 6.30 -7.42
C LYS A 279 25.83 7.31 -8.54
N ALA A 280 27.10 7.53 -8.83
CA ALA A 280 27.54 8.48 -9.86
C ALA A 280 26.75 8.27 -11.17
N PRO A 281 26.36 9.34 -11.89
CA PRO A 281 25.51 9.22 -13.06
C PRO A 281 26.16 8.31 -14.09
N ARG A 282 25.49 7.20 -14.40
CA ARG A 282 25.79 6.41 -15.60
C ARG A 282 25.01 7.08 -16.74
N GLU A 283 25.72 7.58 -17.75
CA GLU A 283 25.12 8.25 -18.90
C GLU A 283 24.03 7.36 -19.53
N ALA A 284 22.81 7.90 -19.59
CA ALA A 284 21.72 7.29 -20.33
C ALA A 284 21.89 7.61 -21.83
N PRO A 285 21.65 6.64 -22.74
CA PRO A 285 21.68 6.92 -24.17
C PRO A 285 20.54 7.89 -24.55
N ALA A 286 20.84 8.83 -25.44
CA ALA A 286 19.90 9.84 -25.92
C ALA A 286 18.68 9.20 -26.62
N ALA A 287 17.48 9.66 -26.27
CA ALA A 287 16.24 9.29 -26.95
C ALA A 287 16.14 9.96 -28.34
N PRO A 288 15.61 9.26 -29.36
CA PRO A 288 15.49 9.82 -30.70
C PRO A 288 14.37 10.88 -30.79
N PRO A 289 14.56 11.93 -31.60
CA PRO A 289 13.57 12.97 -31.81
C PRO A 289 12.56 12.50 -32.87
N ASN A 290 11.38 12.06 -32.42
CA ASN A 290 10.08 12.23 -33.10
C ASN A 290 9.06 11.28 -32.47
N SER A 291 8.30 11.79 -31.49
CA SER A 291 6.99 11.25 -31.15
C SER A 291 5.98 12.38 -31.20
N LEU A 292 5.13 12.34 -32.21
CA LEU A 292 3.94 13.18 -32.36
C LEU A 292 3.12 13.16 -31.05
N ALA A 293 2.63 14.33 -30.65
CA ALA A 293 1.82 14.50 -29.44
C ALA A 293 0.62 13.54 -29.44
N PRO A 294 0.39 12.74 -28.38
CA PRO A 294 -0.77 11.88 -28.31
C PRO A 294 -2.03 12.71 -28.04
N ASP A 295 -3.08 12.39 -28.78
CA ASP A 295 -4.44 12.89 -28.59
C ASP A 295 -4.83 12.72 -27.11
N LEU A 296 -5.05 13.83 -26.41
CA LEU A 296 -5.25 13.84 -24.96
C LEU A 296 -6.61 13.20 -24.65
N SER A 297 -6.59 12.10 -23.89
CA SER A 297 -7.82 11.51 -23.34
C SER A 297 -8.65 12.58 -22.58
N PRO A 298 -9.99 12.44 -22.49
CA PRO A 298 -10.85 13.37 -21.74
C PRO A 298 -10.38 13.61 -20.29
N HIS A 299 -9.70 12.61 -19.70
CA HIS A 299 -9.07 12.69 -18.37
C HIS A 299 -7.90 13.68 -18.34
N ALA A 300 -7.06 13.69 -19.36
CA ALA A 300 -5.92 14.59 -19.47
C ALA A 300 -6.34 16.02 -19.84
N ALA A 301 -7.40 16.18 -20.64
CA ALA A 301 -8.02 17.47 -20.92
C ALA A 301 -8.67 18.10 -19.67
N PHE A 302 -9.31 17.30 -18.82
CA PHE A 302 -9.82 17.74 -17.51
C PHE A 302 -8.69 18.15 -16.55
N LEU A 303 -7.60 17.38 -16.46
CA LEU A 303 -6.45 17.74 -15.62
C LEU A 303 -5.77 19.05 -16.07
N ALA A 304 -5.81 19.37 -17.37
CA ALA A 304 -5.30 20.62 -17.92
C ALA A 304 -6.23 21.81 -17.68
N THR A 305 -7.53 21.58 -17.48
CA THR A 305 -8.57 22.63 -17.29
C THR A 305 -9.08 22.73 -15.86
N ALA A 306 -8.71 21.79 -14.98
CA ALA A 306 -9.06 21.81 -13.58
C ALA A 306 -8.54 23.10 -12.93
N PRO A 307 -9.39 23.84 -12.18
CA PRO A 307 -8.97 25.05 -11.48
C PRO A 307 -7.74 24.76 -10.63
N GLN A 308 -6.66 25.50 -10.84
CA GLN A 308 -5.57 25.56 -9.88
C GLN A 308 -6.17 26.16 -8.59
N PRO A 309 -6.25 25.42 -7.48
CA PRO A 309 -6.92 25.93 -6.29
C PRO A 309 -6.17 27.16 -5.78
N ALA A 310 -6.91 28.24 -5.54
CA ALA A 310 -6.41 29.45 -4.91
C ALA A 310 -5.74 29.13 -3.57
N ARG A 311 -4.80 29.99 -3.17
CA ARG A 311 -3.94 29.90 -1.97
C ARG A 311 -4.68 29.80 -0.62
N ASP A 312 -6.01 29.80 -0.60
CA ASP A 312 -6.80 29.83 0.63
C ASP A 312 -7.17 28.41 1.08
N ASP A 313 -6.37 27.93 2.02
CA ASP A 313 -6.24 26.58 2.55
C ASP A 313 -7.43 26.08 3.40
N ALA A 314 -8.62 25.91 2.82
CA ALA A 314 -9.74 25.28 3.54
C ALA A 314 -9.61 23.74 3.71
N HIS A 315 -8.84 23.08 2.84
CA HIS A 315 -8.67 21.61 2.81
C HIS A 315 -7.25 21.13 3.11
N ALA A 316 -6.39 22.00 3.67
CA ALA A 316 -5.01 21.65 4.06
C ALA A 316 -4.94 20.55 5.15
N ASP A 317 -6.08 20.19 5.75
CA ASP A 317 -6.22 19.15 6.77
C ASP A 317 -6.68 17.79 6.24
N ASN A 318 -6.91 17.62 4.93
CA ASN A 318 -7.25 16.31 4.38
C ASN A 318 -6.04 15.35 4.52
N LEU A 319 -6.18 14.36 5.41
CA LEU A 319 -5.16 13.35 5.71
C LEU A 319 -4.65 12.61 4.47
N TRP A 320 -5.56 12.28 3.54
CA TRP A 320 -5.20 11.61 2.29
C TRP A 320 -4.30 12.50 1.45
N MET A 321 -4.69 13.76 1.27
CA MET A 321 -3.92 14.75 0.50
C MET A 321 -2.57 15.01 1.16
N ARG A 322 -2.54 15.25 2.48
CA ARG A 322 -1.30 15.40 3.25
C ARG A 322 -0.37 14.20 3.07
N SER A 323 -0.91 12.98 3.18
CA SER A 323 -0.14 11.76 3.05
C SER A 323 0.42 11.56 1.64
N CYS A 324 -0.34 11.88 0.59
CA CYS A 324 0.11 11.76 -0.80
C CYS A 324 1.11 12.86 -1.18
N ILE A 325 0.88 14.10 -0.75
CA ILE A 325 1.82 15.21 -0.95
C ILE A 325 3.14 14.93 -0.21
N ALA A 326 3.08 14.38 1.00
CA ALA A 326 4.27 13.97 1.75
C ALA A 326 5.07 12.86 1.05
N ARG A 327 4.44 12.09 0.15
CA ARG A 327 5.08 11.08 -0.72
C ARG A 327 5.64 11.67 -2.01
N GLY A 328 5.62 12.99 -2.18
CA GLY A 328 6.09 13.67 -3.40
C GLY A 328 5.08 13.71 -4.54
N SER A 329 3.84 13.24 -4.33
CA SER A 329 2.78 13.31 -5.34
C SER A 329 2.22 14.73 -5.45
N THR A 330 1.85 15.15 -6.65
CA THR A 330 1.09 16.39 -6.83
C THR A 330 -0.34 16.22 -6.28
N ARG A 331 -1.02 17.34 -5.97
CA ARG A 331 -2.43 17.32 -5.53
C ARG A 331 -3.35 16.62 -6.55
N THR A 332 -3.08 16.81 -7.85
CA THR A 332 -3.81 16.16 -8.94
C THR A 332 -3.59 14.64 -8.97
N GLN A 333 -2.35 14.18 -8.74
CA GLN A 333 -2.05 12.75 -8.62
C GLN A 333 -2.69 12.12 -7.37
N ALA A 334 -2.72 12.85 -6.26
CA ALA A 334 -3.35 12.39 -5.02
C ALA A 334 -4.87 12.18 -5.18
N TYR A 335 -5.54 13.13 -5.86
CA TYR A 335 -6.95 13.01 -6.20
C TYR A 335 -7.18 11.89 -7.22
N SER A 336 -6.37 11.82 -8.28
CA SER A 336 -6.45 10.72 -9.26
C SER A 336 -6.31 9.34 -8.61
N SER A 337 -5.42 9.17 -7.63
CA SER A 337 -5.30 7.92 -6.88
C SER A 337 -6.58 7.55 -6.13
N TRP A 338 -7.27 8.52 -5.52
CA TRP A 338 -8.58 8.30 -4.91
C TRP A 338 -9.62 7.84 -5.94
N GLN A 339 -9.63 8.45 -7.12
CA GLN A 339 -10.56 8.08 -8.20
C GLN A 339 -10.42 6.62 -8.62
N HIS A 340 -9.19 6.11 -8.72
CA HIS A 340 -8.95 4.70 -9.03
C HIS A 340 -9.49 3.76 -7.95
N ILE A 341 -9.26 4.09 -6.67
CA ILE A 341 -9.74 3.28 -5.55
C ILE A 341 -11.27 3.29 -5.49
N PHE A 342 -11.87 4.46 -5.65
CA PHE A 342 -13.31 4.62 -5.69
C PHE A 342 -13.90 3.82 -6.85
N LEU A 343 -13.40 4.02 -8.07
CA LEU A 343 -13.89 3.33 -9.27
C LEU A 343 -13.77 1.81 -9.15
N PHE A 344 -12.62 1.31 -8.67
CA PHE A 344 -12.41 -0.11 -8.45
C PHE A 344 -13.43 -0.67 -7.44
N SER A 345 -13.61 0.01 -6.31
CA SER A 345 -14.56 -0.42 -5.26
C SER A 345 -16.00 -0.38 -5.77
N TYR A 346 -16.35 0.68 -6.50
CA TYR A 346 -17.64 0.91 -7.10
C TYR A 346 -18.01 -0.19 -8.10
N LEU A 347 -17.13 -0.46 -9.07
CA LEU A 347 -17.32 -1.49 -10.08
C LEU A 347 -17.34 -2.88 -9.48
N THR A 348 -16.47 -3.14 -8.50
CA THR A 348 -16.42 -4.43 -7.80
C THR A 348 -17.73 -4.72 -7.09
N ASN A 349 -18.34 -3.72 -6.42
CA ASN A 349 -19.62 -3.90 -5.75
C ASN A 349 -20.73 -4.30 -6.74
N HIS A 350 -20.81 -3.63 -7.89
CA HIS A 350 -21.79 -3.93 -8.93
C HIS A 350 -21.54 -5.31 -9.56
N ALA A 351 -20.29 -5.65 -9.84
CA ALA A 351 -19.89 -6.95 -10.36
C ALA A 351 -20.23 -8.09 -9.39
N LEU A 352 -19.96 -7.91 -8.09
CA LEU A 352 -20.28 -8.89 -7.06
C LEU A 352 -21.79 -9.07 -6.91
N PHE A 353 -22.58 -8.00 -7.00
CA PHE A 353 -24.04 -8.11 -6.98
C PHE A 353 -24.57 -8.88 -8.19
N LEU A 354 -24.02 -8.63 -9.38
CA LEU A 354 -24.36 -9.38 -10.60
C LEU A 354 -23.98 -10.86 -10.48
N ILE A 355 -22.78 -11.17 -9.98
CA ILE A 355 -22.35 -12.54 -9.70
C ILE A 355 -23.29 -13.22 -8.69
N ALA A 356 -23.65 -12.52 -7.61
CA ALA A 356 -24.62 -13.03 -6.64
C ALA A 356 -25.97 -13.31 -7.31
N ALA A 357 -26.43 -12.47 -8.25
CA ALA A 357 -27.66 -12.69 -8.98
C ALA A 357 -27.61 -13.92 -9.89
N LEU A 358 -26.45 -14.21 -10.47
CA LEU A 358 -26.22 -15.40 -11.30
C LEU A 358 -26.10 -16.67 -10.46
N CYS A 359 -25.55 -16.59 -9.25
CA CYS A 359 -25.25 -17.74 -8.41
C CYS A 359 -26.35 -18.08 -7.38
N LEU A 360 -27.13 -17.10 -6.92
CA LEU A 360 -28.14 -17.35 -5.90
C LEU A 360 -29.38 -18.02 -6.48
N PRO A 361 -29.95 -19.00 -5.74
CA PRO A 361 -31.13 -19.72 -6.18
C PRO A 361 -32.33 -18.78 -6.27
N ALA A 362 -33.26 -19.15 -7.14
CA ALA A 362 -34.55 -18.49 -7.18
C ALA A 362 -35.38 -18.88 -5.95
N THR A 363 -36.50 -18.21 -5.76
CA THR A 363 -37.49 -18.59 -4.75
C THR A 363 -38.01 -20.00 -5.00
N ALA A 364 -38.31 -20.71 -3.91
CA ALA A 364 -38.94 -22.02 -3.97
C ALA A 364 -40.23 -22.02 -4.82
N ALA A 365 -40.98 -20.91 -4.83
CA ALA A 365 -42.16 -20.75 -5.69
C ALA A 365 -41.82 -20.78 -7.20
N ARG A 366 -40.68 -20.23 -7.62
CA ARG A 366 -40.21 -20.31 -9.02
C ARG A 366 -39.72 -21.71 -9.35
N GLU A 367 -38.98 -22.33 -8.44
CA GLU A 367 -38.46 -23.69 -8.62
C GLU A 367 -39.57 -24.74 -8.66
N ALA A 368 -40.66 -24.50 -7.92
CA ALA A 368 -41.88 -25.32 -7.95
C ALA A 368 -42.80 -25.04 -9.15
N GLY A 369 -42.43 -24.12 -10.07
CA GLY A 369 -43.27 -23.74 -11.21
C GLY A 369 -44.60 -23.09 -10.82
N ALA A 370 -44.69 -22.52 -9.61
CA ALA A 370 -45.94 -21.97 -9.07
C ALA A 370 -46.41 -20.68 -9.77
N TYR A 371 -45.54 -20.06 -10.57
CA TYR A 371 -45.89 -18.90 -11.39
C TYR A 371 -46.32 -19.32 -12.79
N SER A 372 -47.46 -18.79 -13.24
CA SER A 372 -47.83 -18.88 -14.65
C SER A 372 -46.81 -18.16 -15.53
N TRP A 373 -46.75 -18.54 -16.82
CA TRP A 373 -45.87 -17.89 -17.79
C TRP A 373 -46.13 -16.37 -17.88
N VAL A 374 -47.39 -15.94 -17.76
CA VAL A 374 -47.78 -14.51 -17.72
C VAL A 374 -47.18 -13.79 -16.51
N GLN A 375 -47.23 -14.40 -15.32
CA GLN A 375 -46.61 -13.83 -14.12
C GLN A 375 -45.09 -13.77 -14.23
N GLY A 376 -44.46 -14.79 -14.85
CA GLY A 376 -43.03 -14.77 -15.15
C GLY A 376 -42.61 -13.61 -16.04
N TRP A 377 -43.34 -13.36 -17.12
CA TRP A 377 -43.12 -12.22 -18.01
C TRP A 377 -43.40 -10.87 -17.33
N ALA A 378 -44.49 -10.77 -16.56
CA ALA A 378 -44.83 -9.56 -15.82
C ALA A 378 -43.72 -9.17 -14.83
N LEU A 379 -43.18 -10.14 -14.06
CA LEU A 379 -42.07 -9.92 -13.15
C LEU A 379 -40.77 -9.58 -13.90
N GLY A 380 -40.51 -10.23 -15.03
CA GLY A 380 -39.36 -9.91 -15.90
C GLY A 380 -39.41 -8.47 -16.41
N LEU A 381 -40.56 -8.04 -16.95
CA LEU A 381 -40.77 -6.68 -17.44
C LEU A 381 -40.71 -5.65 -16.32
N ALA A 382 -41.30 -5.93 -15.16
CA ALA A 382 -41.23 -5.06 -13.99
C ALA A 382 -39.77 -4.88 -13.54
N GLY A 383 -39.02 -5.98 -13.42
CA GLY A 383 -37.63 -5.93 -13.00
C GLY A 383 -36.72 -5.21 -14.01
N LEU A 384 -36.91 -5.44 -15.32
CA LEU A 384 -36.19 -4.72 -16.38
C LEU A 384 -36.53 -3.23 -16.39
N SER A 385 -37.78 -2.87 -16.12
CA SER A 385 -38.21 -1.46 -16.03
C SER A 385 -37.53 -0.74 -14.87
N LEU A 386 -37.38 -1.40 -13.71
CA LEU A 386 -36.64 -0.85 -12.56
C LEU A 386 -35.15 -0.65 -12.88
N ILE A 387 -34.54 -1.58 -13.59
CA ILE A 387 -33.14 -1.43 -14.07
C ILE A 387 -33.04 -0.24 -15.03
N ALA A 388 -33.97 -0.11 -15.98
CA ALA A 388 -33.97 1.01 -16.91
C ALA A 388 -34.10 2.36 -16.19
N VAL A 389 -35.01 2.47 -15.21
CA VAL A 389 -35.18 3.68 -14.40
C VAL A 389 -33.89 4.01 -13.63
N ALA A 390 -33.23 3.02 -13.04
CA ALA A 390 -31.96 3.22 -12.35
C ALA A 390 -30.87 3.75 -13.28
N VAL A 391 -30.72 3.16 -14.47
CA VAL A 391 -29.73 3.59 -15.47
C VAL A 391 -30.01 5.02 -15.93
N VAL A 392 -31.26 5.35 -16.27
CA VAL A 392 -31.63 6.71 -16.69
C VAL A 392 -31.40 7.72 -15.58
N SER A 393 -31.76 7.38 -14.34
CA SER A 393 -31.49 8.23 -13.18
C SER A 393 -30.00 8.48 -12.99
N MET A 394 -29.16 7.45 -13.16
CA MET A 394 -27.72 7.56 -13.00
C MET A 394 -27.06 8.38 -14.12
N VAL A 395 -27.47 8.17 -15.38
CA VAL A 395 -27.03 9.00 -16.51
C VAL A 395 -27.43 10.46 -16.28
N SER A 396 -28.65 10.71 -15.78
CA SER A 396 -29.11 12.05 -15.43
C SER A 396 -28.28 12.66 -14.29
N ALA A 397 -27.98 11.89 -13.24
CA ALA A 397 -27.15 12.37 -12.13
C ALA A 397 -25.75 12.73 -12.61
N TRP A 398 -25.12 11.85 -13.40
CA TRP A 398 -23.81 12.07 -14.02
C TRP A 398 -23.76 13.33 -14.89
N SER A 399 -24.81 13.60 -15.67
CA SER A 399 -24.90 14.80 -16.51
C SER A 399 -24.89 16.12 -15.71
N VAL A 400 -25.21 16.07 -14.42
CA VAL A 400 -25.29 17.22 -13.53
C VAL A 400 -24.06 17.32 -12.62
N THR A 401 -23.61 16.21 -12.03
CA THR A 401 -22.45 16.19 -11.13
C THR A 401 -21.13 16.19 -11.87
N GLY A 402 -21.12 15.65 -13.10
CA GLY A 402 -19.92 15.43 -13.89
C GLY A 402 -18.87 14.58 -13.18
N TYR A 403 -17.65 14.64 -13.72
CA TYR A 403 -16.49 13.91 -13.20
C TYR A 403 -16.11 14.37 -11.79
N PHE A 404 -16.27 15.66 -11.49
CA PHE A 404 -15.91 16.20 -10.18
C PHE A 404 -16.82 15.67 -9.06
N GLY A 405 -18.14 15.77 -9.23
CA GLY A 405 -19.08 15.33 -8.19
C GLY A 405 -19.18 13.82 -8.04
N PHE A 406 -19.10 13.05 -9.14
CA PHE A 406 -19.17 11.59 -9.07
C PHE A 406 -18.04 10.96 -8.23
N PHE A 407 -16.87 11.59 -8.24
CA PHE A 407 -15.69 11.13 -7.51
C PHE A 407 -15.49 11.83 -6.15
N TYR A 408 -16.50 12.53 -5.64
CA TYR A 408 -16.41 13.24 -4.35
C TYR A 408 -15.28 14.29 -4.33
N GLY A 409 -15.11 15.04 -5.42
CA GLY A 409 -14.03 16.01 -5.58
C GLY A 409 -14.02 17.11 -4.52
N ASP A 410 -15.19 17.47 -3.99
CA ASP A 410 -15.42 18.44 -2.94
C ASP A 410 -14.80 18.07 -1.58
N PHE A 411 -14.40 16.80 -1.39
CA PHE A 411 -13.60 16.37 -0.24
C PHE A 411 -12.11 16.75 -0.35
N PHE A 412 -11.63 17.02 -1.57
CA PHE A 412 -10.21 17.20 -1.88
C PHE A 412 -9.89 18.60 -2.40
N VAL A 413 -10.84 19.21 -3.11
CA VAL A 413 -10.69 20.50 -3.78
C VAL A 413 -11.94 21.33 -3.49
N ALA A 414 -11.74 22.61 -3.15
CA ALA A 414 -12.86 23.50 -2.91
C ALA A 414 -13.73 23.62 -4.18
N PRO A 415 -15.06 23.49 -4.08
CA PRO A 415 -15.94 23.59 -5.23
C PRO A 415 -15.94 25.01 -5.79
N GLU A 416 -16.02 25.14 -7.12
CA GLU A 416 -16.08 26.44 -7.81
C GLU A 416 -17.27 27.30 -7.35
N THR A 417 -18.38 26.64 -7.03
CA THR A 417 -19.58 27.28 -6.50
C THR A 417 -19.98 26.60 -5.20
N ARG A 418 -20.28 27.40 -4.16
CA ARG A 418 -20.79 26.91 -2.87
C ARG A 418 -22.31 26.76 -2.84
N GLU A 419 -22.91 26.62 -4.02
CA GLU A 419 -24.34 26.43 -4.23
C GLU A 419 -24.57 25.10 -4.96
N LEU A 420 -25.52 24.30 -4.46
CA LEU A 420 -25.85 23.01 -5.07
C LEU A 420 -26.79 23.19 -6.27
N THR A 421 -26.47 22.53 -7.38
CA THR A 421 -27.27 22.60 -8.61
C THR A 421 -28.33 21.49 -8.64
N TYR A 422 -29.61 21.86 -8.57
CA TYR A 422 -30.74 20.93 -8.64
C TYR A 422 -31.29 20.80 -10.06
N LYS A 423 -30.53 20.16 -10.95
CA LYS A 423 -30.93 19.83 -12.33
C LYS A 423 -31.11 18.31 -12.51
N GLY A 424 -31.78 17.89 -13.58
CA GLY A 424 -32.00 16.47 -13.86
C GLY A 424 -32.76 15.76 -12.73
N SER A 425 -32.30 14.56 -12.36
CA SER A 425 -32.86 13.75 -11.27
C SER A 425 -32.81 14.44 -9.90
N PHE A 426 -31.84 15.34 -9.66
CA PHE A 426 -31.72 16.11 -8.42
C PHE A 426 -32.89 17.07 -8.15
N ARG A 427 -33.73 17.35 -9.15
CA ARG A 427 -34.98 18.10 -8.96
C ARG A 427 -35.96 17.35 -8.05
N TYR A 428 -36.00 16.03 -8.18
CA TYR A 428 -37.02 15.19 -7.55
C TYR A 428 -36.53 14.49 -6.30
N VAL A 429 -35.24 14.16 -6.23
CA VAL A 429 -34.59 13.46 -5.11
C VAL A 429 -33.29 14.15 -4.76
N THR A 430 -32.91 14.14 -3.48
CA THR A 430 -31.67 14.79 -3.01
C THR A 430 -30.47 13.95 -3.37
N ASN A 431 -30.59 12.62 -3.23
CA ASN A 431 -29.58 11.67 -3.65
C ASN A 431 -30.17 10.64 -4.64
N PRO A 432 -30.07 10.88 -5.96
CA PRO A 432 -30.60 10.00 -7.00
C PRO A 432 -30.00 8.60 -7.01
N GLU A 433 -28.72 8.47 -6.67
CA GLU A 433 -28.05 7.18 -6.65
C GLU A 433 -28.60 6.29 -5.53
N LEU A 434 -28.72 6.87 -4.34
CA LEU A 434 -29.21 6.17 -3.18
C LEU A 434 -30.68 5.76 -3.31
N THR A 435 -31.50 6.64 -3.89
CA THR A 435 -32.96 6.42 -3.99
C THR A 435 -33.33 5.61 -5.23
N LEU A 436 -32.88 6.04 -6.41
CA LEU A 436 -33.28 5.49 -7.70
C LEU A 436 -32.25 4.52 -8.28
N GLY A 437 -30.96 4.69 -7.98
CA GLY A 437 -29.88 3.81 -8.48
C GLY A 437 -30.02 2.36 -8.00
N TYR A 438 -30.42 2.16 -6.75
CA TYR A 438 -30.64 0.81 -6.19
C TYR A 438 -31.84 0.06 -6.81
N LEU A 439 -32.69 0.73 -7.59
CA LEU A 439 -33.74 0.03 -8.36
C LEU A 439 -33.15 -0.97 -9.36
N ALA A 440 -31.89 -0.82 -9.78
CA ALA A 440 -31.20 -1.83 -10.57
C ALA A 440 -31.04 -3.15 -9.81
N TYR A 441 -30.72 -3.08 -8.51
CA TYR A 441 -30.46 -4.26 -7.68
C TYR A 441 -31.78 -4.95 -7.33
N TYR A 442 -32.82 -4.17 -7.01
CA TYR A 442 -34.17 -4.69 -6.81
C TYR A 442 -34.77 -5.26 -8.09
N GLY A 443 -34.57 -4.60 -9.22
CA GLY A 443 -35.00 -5.08 -10.53
C GLY A 443 -34.36 -6.43 -10.87
N LEU A 444 -33.06 -6.56 -10.63
CA LEU A 444 -32.35 -7.83 -10.83
C LEU A 444 -32.83 -8.92 -9.86
N ALA A 445 -33.09 -8.56 -8.60
CA ALA A 445 -33.68 -9.47 -7.62
C ALA A 445 -35.06 -9.99 -8.02
N ILE A 446 -35.89 -9.13 -8.64
CA ILE A 446 -37.22 -9.47 -9.16
C ILE A 446 -37.11 -10.33 -10.42
N VAL A 447 -36.22 -10.00 -11.36
CA VAL A 447 -35.96 -10.83 -12.56
C VAL A 447 -35.52 -12.23 -12.17
N ARG A 448 -34.66 -12.35 -11.14
CA ARG A 448 -34.20 -13.63 -10.59
C ARG A 448 -35.21 -14.26 -9.64
N GLN A 449 -36.20 -13.51 -9.20
CA GLN A 449 -37.19 -13.88 -8.18
C GLN A 449 -36.52 -14.48 -6.94
N SER A 450 -35.56 -13.76 -6.34
CA SER A 450 -34.76 -14.26 -5.21
C SER A 450 -34.82 -13.32 -4.01
N TRP A 451 -35.36 -13.80 -2.88
CA TRP A 451 -35.40 -13.05 -1.62
C TRP A 451 -34.01 -12.75 -1.07
N SER A 452 -33.04 -13.63 -1.30
CA SER A 452 -31.66 -13.41 -0.90
C SER A 452 -31.06 -12.17 -1.57
N LEU A 453 -31.40 -11.94 -2.84
CA LEU A 453 -30.97 -10.73 -3.56
C LEU A 453 -31.70 -9.48 -3.07
N VAL A 454 -32.97 -9.58 -2.67
CA VAL A 454 -33.70 -8.46 -2.07
C VAL A 454 -33.04 -8.05 -0.75
N TRP A 455 -32.73 -9.00 0.13
CA TRP A 455 -32.03 -8.72 1.39
C TRP A 455 -30.63 -8.17 1.17
N LEU A 456 -29.91 -8.69 0.19
CA LEU A 456 -28.59 -8.18 -0.17
C LEU A 456 -28.68 -6.73 -0.70
N ALA A 457 -29.67 -6.43 -1.55
CA ALA A 457 -29.91 -5.09 -2.06
C ALA A 457 -30.25 -4.11 -0.93
N LEU A 458 -31.12 -4.51 0.01
CA LEU A 458 -31.46 -3.73 1.21
C LEU A 458 -30.22 -3.47 2.08
N LEU A 459 -29.38 -4.48 2.28
CA LEU A 459 -28.13 -4.32 3.04
C LEU A 459 -27.19 -3.33 2.35
N CYS A 460 -26.95 -3.48 1.05
CA CYS A 460 -26.10 -2.56 0.28
C CYS A 460 -26.65 -1.13 0.33
N GLN A 461 -27.96 -0.94 0.12
CA GLN A 461 -28.60 0.37 0.18
C GLN A 461 -28.51 0.98 1.58
N GLY A 462 -28.70 0.17 2.64
CA GLY A 462 -28.55 0.60 4.03
C GLY A 462 -27.13 1.04 4.37
N LEU A 463 -26.11 0.28 3.93
CA LEU A 463 -24.71 0.65 4.11
C LEU A 463 -24.35 1.93 3.33
N HIS A 464 -24.84 2.07 2.10
CA HIS A 464 -24.64 3.30 1.33
C HIS A 464 -25.33 4.48 2.04
N MET A 465 -26.56 4.32 2.55
CA MET A 465 -27.22 5.35 3.36
C MET A 465 -26.41 5.77 4.57
N LEU A 466 -25.82 4.82 5.29
CA LEU A 466 -24.96 5.12 6.42
C LEU A 466 -23.74 5.94 6.00
N PHE A 467 -23.12 5.60 4.86
CA PHE A 467 -22.03 6.38 4.29
C PHE A 467 -22.47 7.81 3.96
N ILE A 468 -23.56 7.98 3.21
CA ILE A 468 -24.10 9.31 2.86
C ILE A 468 -24.38 10.14 4.11
N SER A 469 -25.09 9.55 5.09
CA SER A 469 -25.51 10.25 6.31
C SER A 469 -24.34 10.63 7.23
N CYS A 470 -23.28 9.82 7.24
CA CYS A 470 -22.15 10.00 8.15
C CYS A 470 -20.99 10.78 7.53
N VAL A 471 -20.83 10.72 6.20
CA VAL A 471 -19.66 11.23 5.49
C VAL A 471 -20.06 12.33 4.51
N GLU A 472 -20.90 12.03 3.52
CA GLU A 472 -21.26 12.99 2.46
C GLU A 472 -22.04 14.19 2.99
N GLU A 473 -23.08 13.97 3.79
CA GLU A 473 -23.89 15.07 4.35
C GLU A 473 -23.08 15.95 5.28
N ALA A 474 -22.21 15.36 6.10
CA ALA A 474 -21.35 16.12 6.98
C ALA A 474 -20.37 17.02 6.20
N ASN A 475 -19.87 16.56 5.05
CA ASN A 475 -19.07 17.38 4.15
C ASN A 475 -19.92 18.45 3.45
N THR A 476 -21.10 18.07 2.99
CA THR A 476 -22.00 18.96 2.25
C THR A 476 -22.47 20.14 3.11
N GLU A 477 -22.85 19.88 4.38
CA GLU A 477 -23.21 20.92 5.35
C GLU A 477 -22.04 21.84 5.70
N ARG A 478 -20.81 21.36 5.60
CA ARG A 478 -19.60 22.14 5.86
C ARG A 478 -19.25 23.06 4.69
N GLU A 479 -19.33 22.56 3.45
CA GLU A 479 -18.81 23.25 2.27
C GLU A 479 -19.86 24.09 1.54
N TYR A 480 -21.15 23.73 1.64
CA TYR A 480 -22.25 24.37 0.91
C TYR A 480 -23.18 25.15 1.84
N LYS A 481 -23.56 26.37 1.43
CA LYS A 481 -24.36 27.28 2.26
C LYS A 481 -25.84 26.92 2.34
N LEU A 482 -26.37 26.31 1.29
CA LEU A 482 -27.79 26.00 1.14
C LEU A 482 -27.95 24.52 0.78
N VAL A 483 -28.31 23.72 1.78
CA VAL A 483 -28.56 22.29 1.62
C VAL A 483 -30.07 22.04 1.70
N ARG A 484 -30.63 21.44 0.64
CA ARG A 484 -32.05 21.05 0.60
C ARG A 484 -32.33 19.99 1.67
N LYS A 485 -33.47 20.13 2.37
CA LYS A 485 -33.99 19.09 3.26
C LYS A 485 -34.35 17.83 2.46
N HIS A 486 -34.22 16.68 3.12
CA HIS A 486 -34.56 15.38 2.55
C HIS A 486 -35.96 15.35 1.94
N THR A 487 -36.10 14.56 0.89
CA THR A 487 -37.41 14.30 0.29
C THR A 487 -38.25 13.38 1.18
N ALA A 488 -39.56 13.32 0.94
CA ALA A 488 -40.45 12.44 1.69
C ALA A 488 -40.03 10.96 1.60
N LEU A 489 -39.52 10.54 0.44
CA LEU A 489 -38.98 9.20 0.20
C LEU A 489 -37.77 8.92 1.10
N GLU A 490 -36.77 9.81 1.08
CA GLU A 490 -35.56 9.70 1.89
C GLU A 490 -35.87 9.72 3.40
N THR A 491 -36.81 10.57 3.81
CA THR A 491 -37.28 10.68 5.19
C THR A 491 -37.90 9.36 5.66
N SER A 492 -38.71 8.73 4.80
CA SER A 492 -39.33 7.43 5.08
C SER A 492 -38.28 6.34 5.27
N PHE A 493 -37.29 6.25 4.37
CA PHE A 493 -36.19 5.28 4.51
C PHE A 493 -35.37 5.50 5.78
N ARG A 494 -35.09 6.75 6.15
CA ARG A 494 -34.32 7.07 7.36
C ARG A 494 -35.07 6.78 8.66
N SER A 495 -36.40 6.86 8.62
CA SER A 495 -37.25 6.54 9.78
C SER A 495 -37.31 5.05 10.12
N LEU A 496 -36.75 4.18 9.28
CA LEU A 496 -36.69 2.73 9.55
C LEU A 496 -35.93 2.46 10.87
N PRO A 497 -36.45 1.60 11.77
CA PRO A 497 -35.89 1.40 13.11
C PRO A 497 -34.41 1.03 13.14
N GLY A 498 -33.96 0.17 12.20
CA GLY A 498 -32.55 -0.22 12.11
C GLY A 498 -31.64 0.93 11.66
N ILE A 499 -32.08 1.74 10.70
CA ILE A 499 -31.29 2.84 10.14
C ILE A 499 -31.21 4.01 11.10
N SER A 500 -32.35 4.41 11.67
CA SER A 500 -32.44 5.49 12.66
C SER A 500 -31.62 5.23 13.92
N PHE A 501 -31.45 3.96 14.31
CA PHE A 501 -30.55 3.56 15.39
C PHE A 501 -29.07 3.57 14.97
N LEU A 502 -28.75 3.05 13.77
CA LEU A 502 -27.37 2.88 13.31
C LEU A 502 -26.67 4.21 12.98
N ILE A 503 -27.37 5.18 12.39
CA ILE A 503 -26.78 6.49 12.03
C ILE A 503 -26.07 7.17 13.24
N PRO A 504 -26.75 7.43 14.38
CA PRO A 504 -26.11 8.07 15.53
C PRO A 504 -25.05 7.18 16.22
N LEU A 505 -25.16 5.85 16.10
CA LEU A 505 -24.15 4.92 16.62
C LEU A 505 -22.86 5.00 15.79
N VAL A 506 -22.98 4.92 14.46
CA VAL A 506 -21.85 4.99 13.53
C VAL A 506 -21.20 6.36 13.58
N LYS A 507 -21.96 7.47 13.66
CA LYS A 507 -21.40 8.81 13.88
C LYS A 507 -20.55 8.87 15.17
N ARG A 508 -21.05 8.32 16.28
CA ARG A 508 -20.29 8.30 17.56
C ARG A 508 -19.02 7.45 17.50
N ILE A 509 -19.09 6.26 16.91
CA ILE A 509 -17.94 5.36 16.77
C ILE A 509 -16.93 5.96 15.77
N GLY A 510 -17.40 6.43 14.63
CA GLY A 510 -16.60 7.03 13.56
C GLY A 510 -15.82 8.25 14.05
N ILE A 511 -16.44 9.18 14.77
CA ILE A 511 -15.75 10.34 15.35
C ILE A 511 -14.65 9.90 16.32
N ARG A 512 -14.91 8.90 17.17
CA ARG A 512 -13.89 8.38 18.11
C ARG A 512 -12.70 7.73 17.40
N ILE A 513 -12.96 6.93 16.36
CA ILE A 513 -11.91 6.29 15.56
C ILE A 513 -11.13 7.36 14.80
N LEU A 514 -11.81 8.31 14.16
CA LEU A 514 -11.18 9.38 13.39
C LEU A 514 -10.32 10.27 14.28
N HIS A 515 -10.81 10.67 15.46
CA HIS A 515 -9.99 11.40 16.45
C HIS A 515 -8.79 10.60 16.93
N ALA A 516 -8.94 9.31 17.20
CA ALA A 516 -7.84 8.46 17.63
C ALA A 516 -6.78 8.28 16.52
N VAL A 517 -7.20 8.24 15.26
CA VAL A 517 -6.30 8.17 14.09
C VAL A 517 -5.64 9.52 13.84
N GLN A 518 -6.40 10.62 13.87
CA GLN A 518 -5.92 11.98 13.64
C GLN A 518 -4.87 12.37 14.68
N GLN A 519 -5.15 12.19 15.98
CA GLN A 519 -4.17 12.47 17.04
C GLN A 519 -2.86 11.71 16.84
N ARG A 520 -2.93 10.45 16.37
CA ARG A 520 -1.74 9.64 16.13
C ARG A 520 -0.95 10.09 14.90
N ILE A 521 -1.63 10.58 13.86
CA ILE A 521 -0.97 11.10 12.66
C ILE A 521 -0.31 12.45 12.94
N ASP A 522 -0.96 13.35 13.67
CA ASP A 522 -0.42 14.68 13.97
C ASP A 522 0.84 14.60 14.84
N ILE A 523 0.84 13.76 15.88
CA ILE A 523 2.04 13.49 16.71
C ILE A 523 3.21 13.00 15.85
N ARG A 524 2.90 12.14 14.85
CA ARG A 524 3.92 11.57 13.98
C ARG A 524 4.42 12.58 12.96
N PHE A 525 3.54 13.44 12.45
CA PHE A 525 3.91 14.50 11.52
C PHE A 525 4.80 15.55 12.19
N GLU A 526 4.46 16.02 13.40
CA GLU A 526 5.31 16.94 14.15
C GLU A 526 6.71 16.36 14.40
N THR A 527 6.78 15.06 14.73
CA THR A 527 8.05 14.38 14.96
C THR A 527 8.91 14.31 13.69
N VAL A 528 8.29 14.03 12.53
CA VAL A 528 9.00 13.98 11.24
C VAL A 528 9.45 15.38 10.82
N SER A 529 8.55 16.36 10.89
CA SER A 529 8.85 17.76 10.55
C SER A 529 10.00 18.32 11.38
N ARG A 530 10.05 18.01 12.69
CA ARG A 530 11.15 18.41 13.57
C ARG A 530 12.47 17.76 13.17
N LYS A 531 12.47 16.47 12.79
CA LYS A 531 13.69 15.77 12.33
C LYS A 531 14.21 16.33 11.01
N VAL A 532 13.31 16.60 10.06
CA VAL A 532 13.67 17.21 8.76
C VAL A 532 14.26 18.60 8.95
N ALA A 533 13.70 19.42 9.84
CA ALA A 533 14.23 20.74 10.16
C ALA A 533 15.67 20.67 10.72
N VAL A 534 15.93 19.75 11.66
CA VAL A 534 17.27 19.54 12.24
C VAL A 534 18.26 19.05 11.18
N GLN A 535 17.86 18.14 10.30
CA GLN A 535 18.70 17.65 9.21
C GLN A 535 19.05 18.75 8.20
N LYS A 536 18.07 19.61 7.87
CA LYS A 536 18.27 20.75 6.97
C LYS A 536 19.32 21.73 7.53
N GLU A 537 19.21 22.08 8.82
CA GLU A 537 20.19 22.97 9.47
C GLU A 537 21.58 22.35 9.54
N LYS A 538 21.68 21.05 9.87
CA LYS A 538 22.96 20.34 9.88
C LYS A 538 23.61 20.31 8.48
N MET A 539 22.83 20.00 7.45
CA MET A 539 23.33 19.95 6.08
C MET A 539 23.78 21.31 5.58
N LYS A 540 23.08 22.38 5.96
CA LYS A 540 23.50 23.76 5.68
C LYS A 540 24.85 24.07 6.34
N ALA A 541 25.01 23.74 7.62
CA ALA A 541 26.27 23.93 8.35
C ALA A 541 27.44 23.11 7.75
N ASP A 542 27.18 21.88 7.31
CA ASP A 542 28.19 21.02 6.67
C ASP A 542 28.60 21.57 5.29
N ILE A 543 27.66 22.11 4.51
CA ILE A 543 27.93 22.78 3.23
C ILE A 543 28.77 24.04 3.45
N ASP A 544 28.41 24.88 4.41
CA ASP A 544 29.15 26.11 4.73
C ASP A 544 30.59 25.78 5.15
N LYS A 545 30.76 24.76 6.02
CA LYS A 545 32.08 24.30 6.46
C LYS A 545 32.91 23.72 5.31
N ALA A 546 32.30 22.96 4.41
CA ALA A 546 32.97 22.43 3.23
C ALA A 546 33.41 23.55 2.28
N GLY A 547 32.54 24.54 2.04
CA GLY A 547 32.86 25.71 1.23
C GLY A 547 34.05 26.50 1.80
N THR A 548 34.05 26.75 3.11
CA THR A 548 35.14 27.46 3.80
C THR A 548 36.47 26.70 3.68
N LYS A 549 36.44 25.38 3.86
CA LYS A 549 37.64 24.53 3.73
C LYS A 549 38.19 24.51 2.31
N ILE A 550 37.34 24.46 1.28
CA ILE A 550 37.76 24.54 -0.13
C ILE A 550 38.42 25.89 -0.43
N TRP A 551 37.83 26.98 0.09
CA TRP A 551 38.37 28.33 -0.07
C TRP A 551 39.80 28.48 0.50
N GLU A 552 40.01 28.02 1.74
CA GLU A 552 41.33 28.08 2.40
C GLU A 552 42.35 27.13 1.77
N GLN A 553 41.94 25.89 1.46
CA GLN A 553 42.91 24.87 1.04
C GLN A 553 43.31 24.97 -0.42
N HIS A 554 42.41 25.36 -1.31
CA HIS A 554 42.66 25.39 -2.75
C HIS A 554 42.76 26.82 -3.28
N VAL A 555 41.78 27.68 -3.00
CA VAL A 555 41.72 29.01 -3.63
C VAL A 555 42.84 29.91 -3.12
N GLN A 556 43.01 30.04 -1.79
CA GLN A 556 44.09 30.86 -1.23
C GLN A 556 45.49 30.35 -1.59
N ARG A 557 45.69 29.02 -1.57
CA ARG A 557 46.99 28.42 -1.91
C ARG A 557 47.36 28.65 -3.37
N CYS A 558 46.44 28.40 -4.29
CA CYS A 558 46.66 28.68 -5.71
C CYS A 558 46.86 30.18 -5.98
N ALA A 559 46.11 31.05 -5.31
CA ALA A 559 46.28 32.50 -5.43
C ALA A 559 47.67 32.95 -4.95
N LEU A 560 48.16 32.41 -3.83
CA LEU A 560 49.48 32.72 -3.30
C LEU A 560 50.61 32.17 -4.19
N GLU A 561 50.47 30.95 -4.70
CA GLU A 561 51.44 30.37 -5.65
C GLU A 561 51.51 31.17 -6.96
N LEU A 562 50.36 31.55 -7.51
CA LEU A 562 50.29 32.39 -8.70
C LEU A 562 50.90 33.77 -8.47
N LYS A 563 50.62 34.40 -7.32
CA LYS A 563 51.22 35.66 -6.93
C LYS A 563 52.74 35.54 -6.83
N THR A 564 53.24 34.55 -6.10
CA THR A 564 54.68 34.32 -5.90
C THR A 564 55.41 34.06 -7.22
N ARG A 565 54.82 33.26 -8.12
CA ARG A 565 55.35 33.03 -9.47
C ARG A 565 55.38 34.30 -10.30
N ALA A 566 54.32 35.11 -10.25
CA ALA A 566 54.27 36.36 -10.99
C ALA A 566 55.30 37.37 -10.45
N GLU A 567 55.44 37.49 -9.13
CA GLU A 567 56.41 38.39 -8.49
C GLU A 567 57.86 37.99 -8.77
N SER A 568 58.14 36.68 -8.86
CA SER A 568 59.47 36.18 -9.24
C SER A 568 59.90 36.59 -10.65
N ARG A 569 58.94 36.88 -11.54
CA ARG A 569 59.17 37.15 -12.96
C ARG A 569 59.08 38.63 -13.32
N PHE A 570 58.30 39.40 -12.55
CA PHE A 570 58.02 40.81 -12.83
C PHE A 570 58.40 41.77 -11.68
N GLY A 571 59.01 41.26 -10.61
CA GLY A 571 59.29 41.99 -9.36
C GLY A 571 58.04 42.12 -8.49
N VAL A 572 58.11 42.88 -7.38
CA VAL A 572 56.95 43.12 -6.50
C VAL A 572 55.78 43.67 -7.33
N LEU A 573 54.65 42.99 -7.25
CA LEU A 573 53.42 43.31 -7.98
C LEU A 573 52.45 44.00 -7.03
N ASP A 574 52.33 45.32 -7.19
CA ASP A 574 51.20 46.09 -6.67
C ASP A 574 50.07 46.17 -7.72
N CYS A 575 48.90 46.65 -7.31
CA CYS A 575 47.73 46.74 -8.18
C CYS A 575 48.01 47.59 -9.43
N ASP A 576 48.74 48.70 -9.30
CA ASP A 576 49.02 49.63 -10.40
C ASP A 576 49.94 48.99 -11.45
N LYS A 577 50.93 48.21 -11.01
CA LYS A 577 51.85 47.51 -11.90
C LYS A 577 51.18 46.36 -12.64
N VAL A 578 50.24 45.64 -12.01
CA VAL A 578 49.40 44.63 -12.68
C VAL A 578 48.51 45.26 -13.75
N ILE A 579 47.86 46.39 -13.44
CA ILE A 579 47.02 47.14 -14.39
C ILE A 579 47.87 47.58 -15.60
N SER A 580 49.05 48.15 -15.37
CA SER A 580 49.94 48.59 -16.45
C SER A 580 50.41 47.45 -17.39
N LEU A 581 50.57 46.23 -16.87
CA LEU A 581 50.97 45.05 -17.64
C LEU A 581 49.81 44.50 -18.48
N LEU A 582 48.58 44.57 -17.98
CA LEU A 582 47.37 44.16 -18.69
C LEU A 582 47.03 45.13 -19.81
N GLU A 583 47.15 46.44 -19.55
CA GLU A 583 46.96 47.48 -20.57
C GLU A 583 47.99 47.38 -21.70
N LYS A 584 49.26 47.07 -21.39
CA LYS A 584 50.31 46.78 -22.38
C LYS A 584 49.99 45.58 -23.29
N ARG A 585 49.09 44.68 -22.86
CA ARG A 585 48.61 43.54 -23.65
C ARG A 585 47.24 43.80 -24.30
N GLY A 586 46.76 45.03 -24.28
CA GLY A 586 45.49 45.43 -24.91
C GLY A 586 44.24 45.08 -24.10
N VAL A 587 44.38 44.77 -22.81
CA VAL A 587 43.25 44.51 -21.91
C VAL A 587 42.94 45.78 -21.14
N ALA A 588 41.77 46.38 -21.38
CA ALA A 588 41.33 47.57 -20.68
C ALA A 588 40.80 47.20 -19.28
N VAL A 589 41.40 47.76 -18.23
CA VAL A 589 40.96 47.55 -16.85
C VAL A 589 40.23 48.79 -16.37
N ARG A 590 38.94 48.69 -16.02
CA ARG A 590 38.16 49.79 -15.45
C ARG A 590 37.96 49.58 -13.95
N PRO A 591 38.15 50.62 -13.11
CA PRO A 591 37.77 50.54 -11.70
C PRO A 591 36.24 50.48 -11.56
N ILE A 592 35.74 49.48 -10.86
CA ILE A 592 34.33 49.41 -10.44
C ILE A 592 34.24 50.06 -9.05
N GLY A 593 33.29 50.96 -8.88
CA GLY A 593 33.20 51.89 -7.75
C GLY A 593 33.26 51.25 -6.36
N ALA A 594 34.06 51.90 -5.50
CA ALA A 594 34.18 51.96 -4.04
C ALA A 594 33.79 50.81 -3.08
N ASN A 595 33.05 49.76 -3.44
CA ASN A 595 32.60 48.74 -2.46
C ASN A 595 32.52 47.31 -3.04
N ALA A 596 33.64 46.76 -3.52
CA ALA A 596 33.91 45.31 -3.53
C ALA A 596 35.29 45.02 -4.15
N ALA A 597 36.15 44.30 -3.44
CA ALA A 597 37.46 43.87 -3.90
C ALA A 597 37.36 42.65 -4.83
N VAL A 598 36.92 42.83 -6.08
CA VAL A 598 37.08 41.84 -7.18
C VAL A 598 37.19 42.57 -8.52
N LEU A 599 38.26 42.33 -9.28
CA LEU A 599 38.48 42.83 -10.65
C LEU A 599 37.76 41.94 -11.68
N ASN A 600 37.02 42.52 -12.62
CA ASN A 600 36.40 41.80 -13.74
C ASN A 600 37.23 42.02 -15.03
N VAL A 601 37.56 40.97 -15.76
CA VAL A 601 38.40 41.02 -16.98
C VAL A 601 37.52 40.71 -18.19
N GLU A 602 37.30 41.68 -19.08
CA GLU A 602 36.64 41.46 -20.37
C GLU A 602 37.68 41.41 -21.50
N THR A 603 37.66 40.34 -22.30
CA THR A 603 38.49 40.21 -23.51
C THR A 603 37.80 40.87 -24.70
N VAL A 604 38.42 41.90 -25.28
CA VAL A 604 37.95 42.55 -26.51
C VAL A 604 38.23 41.63 -27.72
N SER A 605 37.18 41.25 -28.44
CA SER A 605 37.26 40.44 -29.67
C SER A 605 37.89 41.23 -30.83
N PRO A 606 38.80 40.66 -31.64
CA PRO A 606 39.22 41.28 -32.88
C PRO A 606 38.13 41.14 -33.95
N SER A 607 37.78 42.29 -34.53
CA SER A 607 36.84 42.55 -35.61
C SER A 607 36.83 41.54 -36.76
N ARG A 608 35.62 41.24 -37.24
CA ARG A 608 35.28 40.63 -38.54
C ARG A 608 36.15 41.19 -39.68
N ARG A 609 36.77 40.29 -40.45
CA ARG A 609 36.99 40.50 -41.89
C ARG A 609 35.87 39.79 -42.63
N GLU A 610 34.88 40.55 -43.08
CA GLU A 610 34.14 40.23 -44.30
C GLU A 610 34.87 40.93 -45.44
N VAL A 611 35.31 40.20 -46.48
CA VAL A 611 35.39 40.65 -47.87
C VAL A 611 35.48 39.41 -48.78
N TYR A 612 34.43 39.26 -49.62
CA TYR A 612 34.20 38.43 -50.83
C TYR A 612 34.36 36.91 -50.82
#